data_AF-A0A4Y2IS61-F1
#
_entry.id   AF-A0A4Y2IS61-F1
#
_cell.length_a   1.000
_cell.length_b   1.000
_cell.length_c   1.000
_cell.angle_alpha   90.00
_cell.angle_beta   90.00
_cell.angle_gamma   90.00
#
_symmetry.space_group_name_H-M   'P 1'
#
loop_
_entity.id
_entity.type
_entity.pdbx_description
1 polymer ?
#
loop_
_entity_poly.entity_id
_entity_poly.type
_entity_poly.pdbx_seq_one_letter_code
_entity_poly.pdbx_strand_id
1 'polypeptide(L)'
;MNKKSMNGPKRGCGISKEQYFVLVPEFTCNKHIDLLVIKAKKRLNILKFISGCDWGADAGILRATYASLIRPILEYGYQVHQVASDINLVKLEWVELSVARIVTGQRFSSPADIVLYEADLQPLRLRSNPNLTKYFSKLFSYNNQHRTAKFKKLAKQSKTEKK
;
A
#
# COMPACT_ATOMS: atom_id res chain seq x y z
N MET A 1 -13.85 31.88 24.79
CA MET A 1 -14.39 31.31 23.54
C MET A 1 -13.61 30.06 23.17
N ASN A 2 -14.26 28.91 23.29
CA ASN A 2 -13.67 27.58 23.30
C ASN A 2 -13.60 27.03 21.86
N LYS A 3 -12.40 26.74 21.34
CA LYS A 3 -12.23 26.11 20.02
C LYS A 3 -12.47 24.60 20.16
N LYS A 4 -13.64 24.13 19.70
CA LYS A 4 -13.94 22.70 19.60
C LYS A 4 -13.00 22.07 18.57
N SER A 5 -12.17 21.14 19.05
CA SER A 5 -11.40 20.19 18.26
C SER A 5 -12.35 19.31 17.42
N MET A 6 -12.17 19.32 16.10
CA MET A 6 -12.83 18.40 15.19
C MET A 6 -12.18 17.01 15.34
N ASN A 7 -12.77 16.19 16.20
CA ASN A 7 -12.49 14.77 16.25
C ASN A 7 -13.07 14.10 15.00
N GLY A 8 -12.20 13.61 14.11
CA GLY A 8 -12.58 12.70 13.03
C GLY A 8 -13.13 11.37 13.57
N PRO A 9 -13.89 10.61 12.75
CA PRO A 9 -14.74 9.53 13.23
C PRO A 9 -13.92 8.41 13.89
N LYS A 10 -14.36 8.03 15.11
CA LYS A 10 -13.87 6.86 15.83
C LYS A 10 -14.07 5.63 14.95
N ARG A 11 -12.97 4.94 14.62
CA ARG A 11 -12.98 3.68 13.85
C ARG A 11 -13.64 2.57 14.68
N GLY A 12 -14.95 2.47 14.59
CA GLY A 12 -15.73 1.31 14.98
C GLY A 12 -15.92 0.39 13.78
N CYS A 13 -14.98 -0.53 13.57
CA CYS A 13 -15.27 -1.77 12.84
C CYS A 13 -14.40 -2.85 13.47
N GLY A 14 -15.03 -3.66 14.32
CA GLY A 14 -14.44 -4.74 15.09
C GLY A 14 -14.02 -5.91 14.21
N ILE A 15 -12.95 -5.72 13.44
CA ILE A 15 -12.13 -6.83 12.99
C ILE A 15 -10.90 -6.77 13.90
N SER A 16 -10.89 -7.65 14.89
CA SER A 16 -9.79 -7.86 15.82
C SER A 16 -8.46 -7.81 15.07
N LYS A 17 -7.53 -6.96 15.52
CA LYS A 17 -6.13 -6.87 15.08
C LYS A 17 -5.34 -8.14 15.42
N GLU A 18 -5.90 -9.33 15.21
CA GLU A 18 -5.22 -10.58 15.47
C GLU A 18 -4.19 -10.83 14.36
N GLN A 19 -2.96 -10.40 14.64
CA GLN A 19 -1.78 -11.27 14.67
C GLN A 19 -1.83 -12.53 13.78
N TYR A 20 -1.47 -12.37 12.52
CA TYR A 20 -1.09 -13.51 11.66
C TYR A 20 0.33 -13.44 11.11
N PHE A 21 1.12 -12.41 11.44
CA PHE A 21 2.51 -12.33 11.00
C PHE A 21 3.41 -11.65 12.04
N VAL A 22 3.48 -12.23 13.24
CA VAL A 22 4.64 -12.01 14.13
C VAL A 22 5.62 -13.14 13.85
N LEU A 23 6.22 -13.13 12.66
CA LEU A 23 7.40 -13.94 12.41
C LEU A 23 8.58 -12.97 12.26
N VAL A 24 9.44 -13.01 13.28
CA VAL A 24 10.74 -12.34 13.38
C VAL A 24 10.66 -10.81 13.61
N PRO A 25 10.89 -10.32 14.85
CA PRO A 25 10.98 -8.88 15.14
C PRO A 25 12.14 -8.16 14.41
N GLU A 26 13.01 -8.89 13.72
CA GLU A 26 14.15 -8.38 12.96
C GLU A 26 13.98 -8.41 11.44
N PHE A 27 12.78 -8.69 10.91
CA PHE A 27 12.54 -8.45 9.49
C PHE A 27 12.50 -6.94 9.26
N THR A 28 13.63 -6.36 8.83
CA THR A 28 13.80 -4.93 8.55
C THR A 28 12.92 -4.49 7.38
N CYS A 29 11.60 -4.40 7.61
CA CYS A 29 10.59 -3.95 6.66
C CYS A 29 10.97 -2.58 6.07
N ASN A 30 11.69 -1.76 6.84
CA ASN A 30 12.26 -0.48 6.40
C ASN A 30 13.11 -0.65 5.13
N LYS A 31 14.10 -1.56 5.15
CA LYS A 31 15.00 -1.80 4.00
C LYS A 31 14.21 -2.29 2.80
N HIS A 32 13.24 -3.18 3.02
CA HIS A 32 12.39 -3.69 1.96
C HIS A 32 11.57 -2.56 1.31
N ILE A 33 10.93 -1.71 2.11
CA ILE A 33 10.12 -0.59 1.62
C ILE A 33 10.99 0.44 0.90
N ASP A 34 12.17 0.76 1.42
CA ASP A 34 13.10 1.67 0.76
C ASP A 34 13.52 1.13 -0.61
N LEU A 35 13.78 -0.19 -0.73
CA LEU A 35 14.05 -0.83 -2.02
C LEU A 35 12.85 -0.75 -2.98
N LEU A 36 11.62 -0.94 -2.50
CA LEU A 36 10.41 -0.78 -3.30
C LEU A 36 10.26 0.65 -3.80
N VAL A 37 10.47 1.64 -2.93
CA VAL A 37 10.43 3.07 -3.30
C VAL A 37 11.49 3.38 -4.34
N ILE A 38 12.73 2.87 -4.21
CA ILE A 38 13.79 3.06 -5.21
C ILE A 38 13.38 2.45 -6.56
N LYS A 39 12.86 1.22 -6.57
CA LYS A 39 12.38 0.57 -7.79
C LYS A 39 11.23 1.35 -8.44
N ALA A 40 10.27 1.81 -7.65
CA ALA A 40 9.13 2.56 -8.14
C ALA A 40 9.55 3.94 -8.69
N LYS A 41 10.45 4.65 -8.01
CA LYS A 41 11.02 5.93 -8.50
C LYS A 41 11.73 5.78 -9.85
N LYS A 42 12.47 4.69 -10.06
CA LYS A 42 13.09 4.40 -11.37
C LYS A 42 12.05 4.28 -12.48
N ARG A 43 10.93 3.59 -12.23
CA ARG A 43 9.81 3.47 -13.19
C ARG A 43 9.04 4.78 -13.36
N LEU A 44 8.93 5.57 -12.30
CA LEU A 44 8.30 6.89 -12.33
C LEU A 44 9.05 7.86 -13.27
N ASN A 45 10.37 7.74 -13.43
CA ASN A 45 11.11 8.53 -14.41
C ASN A 45 10.67 8.23 -15.86
N ILE A 46 10.28 6.99 -16.17
CA ILE A 46 9.72 6.62 -17.48
C ILE A 46 8.38 7.34 -17.68
N LEU A 47 7.53 7.35 -16.66
CA LEU A 47 6.26 8.06 -16.70
C LEU A 47 6.45 9.57 -16.92
N LYS A 48 7.43 10.18 -16.24
CA LYS A 48 7.80 11.60 -16.43
C LYS A 48 8.24 11.88 -17.86
N PHE A 49 9.06 10.99 -18.44
CA PHE A 49 9.51 11.12 -19.81
C PHE A 49 8.33 11.12 -20.79
N ILE A 50 7.39 10.18 -20.62
CA ILE A 50 6.18 10.10 -21.45
C ILE A 50 5.30 11.35 -21.28
N SER A 51 5.15 11.86 -20.04
CA SER A 51 4.34 13.06 -19.79
C SER A 51 4.89 14.34 -20.42
N GLY A 52 6.21 14.37 -20.71
CA GLY A 52 6.87 15.51 -21.34
C GLY A 52 6.87 15.46 -22.88
N CYS A 53 6.27 14.43 -23.50
CA CYS A 53 6.17 14.33 -24.94
C CYS A 53 4.89 15.02 -25.45
N ASP A 54 5.04 15.98 -26.36
CA ASP A 54 3.93 16.78 -26.92
C ASP A 54 2.92 15.98 -27.76
N TRP A 55 3.29 14.79 -28.26
CA TRP A 55 2.44 13.96 -29.10
C TRP A 55 1.79 12.83 -28.28
N GLY A 56 0.63 13.10 -27.68
CA GLY A 56 -0.25 12.03 -27.19
C GLY A 56 -0.04 11.54 -25.75
N ALA A 57 0.45 12.39 -24.85
CA ALA A 57 0.45 12.12 -23.40
C ALA A 57 -0.97 12.24 -22.80
N ASP A 58 -1.91 11.40 -23.25
CA ASP A 58 -3.25 11.35 -22.69
C ASP A 58 -3.23 10.81 -21.24
N ALA A 59 -4.10 11.35 -20.39
CA ALA A 59 -4.22 10.94 -18.99
C ALA A 59 -4.61 9.45 -18.85
N GLY A 60 -5.34 8.88 -19.82
CA GLY A 60 -5.64 7.45 -19.87
C GLY A 60 -4.39 6.60 -20.10
N ILE A 61 -3.51 7.00 -21.03
CA ILE A 61 -2.26 6.29 -21.33
C ILE A 61 -1.31 6.35 -20.14
N LEU A 62 -1.19 7.51 -19.49
CA LEU A 62 -0.35 7.66 -18.28
C LEU A 62 -0.87 6.79 -17.13
N ARG A 63 -2.19 6.71 -16.92
CA ARG A 63 -2.80 5.81 -15.93
C ARG A 63 -2.56 4.34 -16.25
N ALA A 64 -2.73 3.94 -17.51
CA ALA A 64 -2.45 2.57 -17.96
C ALA A 64 -0.98 2.19 -17.74
N THR A 65 -0.06 3.13 -18.01
CA THR A 65 1.39 2.95 -17.81
C THR A 65 1.74 2.84 -16.33
N TYR A 66 1.11 3.64 -15.46
CA TYR A 66 1.24 3.48 -14.01
C TYR A 66 0.74 2.10 -13.56
N ALA A 67 -0.43 1.68 -14.04
CA ALA A 67 -1.04 0.40 -13.68
C ALA A 67 -0.20 -0.81 -14.11
N SER A 68 0.55 -0.70 -15.21
CA SER A 68 1.40 -1.79 -15.71
C SER A 68 2.79 -1.83 -15.07
N LEU A 69 3.41 -0.67 -14.78
CA LEU A 69 4.81 -0.62 -14.34
C LEU A 69 5.00 -0.41 -12.84
N ILE A 70 4.26 0.53 -12.25
CA ILE A 70 4.50 1.01 -10.88
C ILE A 70 3.59 0.26 -9.90
N ARG A 71 2.31 0.13 -10.27
CA ARG A 71 1.30 -0.56 -9.46
C ARG A 71 1.72 -1.96 -9.02
N PRO A 72 2.20 -2.89 -9.87
CA PRO A 72 2.60 -4.22 -9.41
C PRO A 72 3.75 -4.20 -8.38
N ILE A 73 4.67 -3.22 -8.46
CA ILE A 73 5.77 -3.08 -7.50
C ILE A 73 5.23 -2.70 -6.11
N LEU A 74 4.24 -1.82 -6.06
CA LEU A 74 3.62 -1.38 -4.81
C LEU A 74 2.64 -2.43 -4.25
N GLU A 75 1.88 -3.11 -5.11
CA GLU A 75 0.82 -4.03 -4.68
C GLU A 75 1.33 -5.42 -4.26
N TYR A 76 2.48 -5.86 -4.78
CA TYR A 76 3.05 -7.17 -4.42
C TYR A 76 3.35 -7.32 -2.93
N GLY A 77 3.61 -6.21 -2.22
CA GLY A 77 4.00 -6.17 -0.82
C GLY A 77 2.86 -6.00 0.19
N TYR A 78 1.59 -6.12 -0.19
CA TYR A 78 0.46 -5.80 0.70
C TYR A 78 0.46 -6.53 2.04
N GLN A 79 0.96 -7.76 2.09
CA GLN A 79 1.08 -8.55 3.32
C GLN A 79 2.12 -7.92 4.27
N VAL A 80 3.20 -7.38 3.72
CA VAL A 80 4.26 -6.71 4.48
C VAL A 80 3.80 -5.34 4.98
N HIS A 81 2.96 -4.64 4.22
CA HIS A 81 2.41 -3.34 4.61
C HIS A 81 1.62 -3.37 5.91
N GLN A 82 1.00 -4.50 6.25
CA GLN A 82 0.23 -4.65 7.51
C GLN A 82 1.11 -4.64 8.76
N VAL A 83 2.39 -4.98 8.62
CA VAL A 83 3.36 -5.05 9.71
C VAL A 83 4.30 -3.83 9.70
N ALA A 84 4.29 -3.06 8.60
CA ALA A 84 5.09 -1.86 8.46
C ALA A 84 4.57 -0.71 9.33
N SER A 85 5.48 0.18 9.75
CA SER A 85 5.12 1.41 10.44
C SER A 85 4.38 2.38 9.52
N ASP A 86 3.49 3.19 10.09
CA ASP A 86 2.73 4.21 9.35
C ASP A 86 3.65 5.17 8.58
N ILE A 87 4.82 5.52 9.15
CA ILE A 87 5.82 6.39 8.51
C ILE A 87 6.32 5.79 7.18
N ASN A 88 6.55 4.48 7.14
CA ASN A 88 6.99 3.83 5.91
C ASN A 88 5.87 3.67 4.89
N LEU A 89 4.62 3.48 5.35
CA LEU A 89 3.46 3.44 4.47
C LEU A 89 3.26 4.80 3.77
N VAL A 90 3.46 5.90 4.50
CA VAL A 90 3.43 7.24 3.93
C VAL A 90 4.47 7.40 2.81
N LYS A 91 5.66 6.81 2.91
CA LYS A 91 6.67 6.86 1.81
C LYS A 91 6.15 6.24 0.51
N LEU A 92 5.34 5.19 0.59
CA LEU A 92 4.72 4.56 -0.59
C LEU A 92 3.60 5.43 -1.14
N GLU A 93 2.78 6.02 -0.27
CA GLU A 93 1.73 6.98 -0.65
C GLU A 93 2.33 8.22 -1.37
N TRP A 94 3.51 8.69 -0.96
CA TRP A 94 4.22 9.77 -1.65
C TRP A 94 4.60 9.43 -3.10
N VAL A 95 4.90 8.17 -3.40
CA VAL A 95 5.18 7.73 -4.77
C VAL A 95 3.91 7.77 -5.61
N GLU A 96 2.78 7.33 -5.06
CA GLU A 96 1.48 7.41 -5.76
C GLU A 96 1.05 8.86 -5.99
N LEU A 97 1.21 9.73 -5.00
CA LEU A 97 0.92 11.15 -5.15
C LEU A 97 1.80 11.80 -6.23
N SER A 98 3.07 11.41 -6.29
CA SER A 98 3.98 11.89 -7.34
C SER A 98 3.51 11.46 -8.73
N VAL A 99 2.99 10.24 -8.86
CA VAL A 99 2.36 9.76 -10.11
C VAL A 99 1.11 10.58 -10.43
N ALA A 100 0.21 10.76 -9.47
CA ALA A 100 -1.04 11.48 -9.65
C ALA A 100 -0.79 12.91 -10.16
N ARG A 101 0.25 13.58 -9.65
CA ARG A 101 0.68 14.91 -10.12
C ARG A 101 1.22 14.90 -11.54
N ILE A 102 1.94 13.87 -11.95
CA ILE A 102 2.42 13.73 -13.34
C ILE A 102 1.24 13.51 -14.28
N VAL A 103 0.27 12.67 -13.89
CA VAL A 103 -0.93 12.38 -14.68
C VAL A 103 -1.80 13.63 -14.86
N THR A 104 -2.00 14.40 -13.80
CA THR A 104 -2.87 15.59 -13.80
C THR A 104 -2.16 16.88 -14.20
N GLY A 105 -0.83 16.91 -14.21
CA GLY A 105 -0.05 18.13 -14.39
C GLY A 105 -0.16 19.13 -13.22
N GLN A 106 -0.70 18.71 -12.06
CA GLN A 106 -0.90 19.60 -10.92
C GLN A 106 0.39 20.01 -10.21
N ARG A 107 0.38 21.23 -9.64
CA ARG A 107 1.50 21.77 -8.85
C ARG A 107 1.66 21.05 -7.51
N PHE A 108 2.88 21.13 -6.97
CA PHE A 108 3.20 20.55 -5.66
C PHE A 108 2.39 21.17 -4.50
N SER A 109 1.92 22.40 -4.65
CA SER A 109 1.10 23.11 -3.67
C SER A 109 -0.32 22.57 -3.54
N SER A 110 -0.82 21.81 -4.52
CA SER A 110 -2.16 21.27 -4.48
C SER A 110 -2.28 20.19 -3.39
N PRO A 111 -3.39 20.20 -2.61
CA PRO A 111 -3.63 19.22 -1.56
C PRO A 111 -3.75 17.81 -2.15
N ALA A 112 -3.20 16.82 -1.45
CA ALA A 112 -3.06 15.46 -1.96
C ALA A 112 -4.39 14.81 -2.34
N ASP A 113 -5.44 15.04 -1.56
CA ASP A 113 -6.76 14.44 -1.77
C ASP A 113 -7.39 14.90 -3.09
N ILE A 114 -7.26 16.18 -3.44
CA ILE A 114 -7.78 16.74 -4.70
C ILE A 114 -7.01 16.16 -5.88
N VAL A 115 -5.68 16.09 -5.78
CA VAL A 115 -4.83 15.54 -6.85
C VAL A 115 -5.20 14.07 -7.13
N LEU A 116 -5.40 13.27 -6.09
CA LEU A 116 -5.77 11.86 -6.21
C LEU A 116 -7.16 11.69 -6.84
N TYR A 117 -8.11 12.55 -6.44
CA TYR A 117 -9.45 12.57 -7.00
C TYR A 117 -9.45 12.91 -8.50
N GLU A 118 -8.75 13.97 -8.90
CA GLU A 118 -8.64 14.37 -10.31
C GLU A 118 -7.87 13.36 -11.16
N ALA A 119 -6.84 12.72 -10.59
CA ALA A 119 -6.09 11.68 -11.27
C ALA A 119 -6.87 10.38 -11.44
N ASP A 120 -8.06 10.25 -10.87
CA ASP A 120 -8.85 9.00 -10.84
C ASP A 120 -8.02 7.83 -10.28
N LEU A 121 -7.21 8.12 -9.24
CA LEU A 121 -6.34 7.15 -8.59
C LEU A 121 -6.77 6.90 -7.15
N GLN A 122 -7.09 5.64 -6.87
CA GLN A 122 -7.46 5.22 -5.52
C GLN A 122 -6.23 5.09 -4.61
N PRO A 123 -6.24 5.60 -3.37
CA PRO A 123 -5.10 5.50 -2.45
C PRO A 123 -4.75 4.04 -2.12
N LEU A 124 -3.44 3.76 -2.00
CA LEU A 124 -2.89 2.42 -1.76
C LEU A 124 -3.59 1.66 -0.63
N ARG A 125 -3.88 2.34 0.50
CA ARG A 125 -4.50 1.72 1.68
C ARG A 125 -5.92 1.25 1.42
N LEU A 126 -6.69 2.00 0.64
CA LEU A 126 -8.06 1.64 0.33
C LEU A 126 -8.11 0.41 -0.61
N ARG A 127 -7.14 0.30 -1.53
CA ARG A 127 -6.96 -0.88 -2.41
C ARG A 127 -6.43 -2.11 -1.67
N SER A 128 -5.61 -1.92 -0.64
CA SER A 128 -4.97 -3.04 0.08
C SER A 128 -5.96 -3.94 0.82
N ASN A 129 -6.96 -3.36 1.49
CA ASN A 129 -7.92 -4.08 2.33
C ASN A 129 -8.67 -5.23 1.63
N PRO A 130 -9.33 -5.03 0.47
CA PRO A 130 -10.06 -6.11 -0.20
C PRO A 130 -9.12 -7.21 -0.72
N ASN A 131 -7.96 -6.82 -1.26
CA ASN A 131 -6.96 -7.77 -1.78
C ASN A 131 -6.40 -8.66 -0.67
N LEU A 132 -6.11 -8.06 0.48
CA LEU A 132 -5.64 -8.77 1.66
C LEU A 132 -6.72 -9.71 2.21
N THR A 133 -7.97 -9.25 2.29
CA THR A 133 -9.11 -10.05 2.74
C THR A 133 -9.32 -11.26 1.84
N LYS A 134 -9.27 -11.07 0.51
CA LYS A 134 -9.36 -12.15 -0.48
C LYS A 134 -8.23 -13.16 -0.32
N TYR A 135 -7.00 -12.68 -0.13
CA TYR A 135 -5.83 -13.52 0.12
C TYR A 135 -6.00 -14.37 1.39
N PHE A 136 -6.36 -13.75 2.51
CA PHE A 136 -6.55 -14.47 3.77
C PHE A 136 -7.74 -15.42 3.72
N SER A 137 -8.86 -15.04 3.12
CA SER A 137 -10.03 -15.92 2.95
C SER A 137 -9.66 -17.19 2.16
N LYS A 138 -8.87 -17.04 1.10
CA LYS A 138 -8.33 -18.17 0.35
C LYS A 138 -7.37 -19.00 1.21
N LEU A 139 -6.51 -18.35 2.00
CA LEU A 139 -5.61 -19.00 2.96
C LEU A 139 -6.33 -19.76 4.07
N PHE A 140 -7.51 -19.31 4.50
CA PHE A 140 -8.38 -20.02 5.44
C PHE A 140 -9.11 -21.18 4.79
N SER A 141 -9.45 -21.08 3.50
CA SER A 141 -10.09 -22.15 2.75
C SER A 141 -9.16 -23.36 2.51
N TYR A 142 -7.84 -23.13 2.42
CA TYR A 142 -6.87 -24.23 2.42
C TYR A 142 -6.84 -24.89 3.81
N ASN A 143 -7.47 -26.05 3.93
CA ASN A 143 -7.24 -26.96 5.06
C ASN A 143 -5.74 -27.35 5.13
N ASN A 144 -5.30 -27.97 6.23
CA ASN A 144 -3.92 -28.37 6.62
C ASN A 144 -3.03 -29.05 5.55
N GLN A 145 -3.50 -29.23 4.32
CA GLN A 145 -2.78 -29.74 3.15
C GLN A 145 -1.68 -28.78 2.64
N HIS A 146 -1.83 -27.46 2.81
CA HIS A 146 -0.86 -26.50 2.29
C HIS A 146 0.25 -26.18 3.32
N ARG A 147 1.51 -26.07 2.86
CA ARG A 147 2.69 -25.76 3.73
C ARG A 147 2.48 -24.48 4.56
N THR A 148 1.72 -23.52 4.01
CA THR A 148 1.31 -22.26 4.65
C THR A 148 0.35 -22.44 5.85
N ALA A 149 -0.47 -23.49 5.85
CA ALA A 149 -1.36 -23.81 6.97
C ALA A 149 -0.59 -24.33 8.20
N LYS A 150 0.59 -24.95 8.02
CA LYS A 150 1.48 -25.33 9.13
C LYS A 150 1.98 -24.10 9.91
N PHE A 151 2.23 -22.97 9.24
CA PHE A 151 2.64 -21.72 9.92
C PHE A 151 1.58 -21.20 10.89
N LYS A 152 0.28 -21.41 10.61
CA LYS A 152 -0.81 -21.07 11.54
C LYS A 152 -0.71 -21.85 12.86
N LYS A 153 -0.25 -23.11 12.83
CA LYS A 153 -0.07 -23.94 14.02
C LYS A 153 1.16 -23.49 14.83
N LEU A 154 2.28 -23.22 14.15
CA LEU A 154 3.52 -22.75 14.78
C LEU A 154 3.34 -21.41 15.52
N ALA A 155 2.55 -20.48 14.94
CA ALA A 155 2.25 -19.20 15.58
C ALA A 155 1.33 -19.30 16.81
N LYS A 156 0.52 -20.37 16.91
CA LYS A 156 -0.27 -20.66 18.12
C LYS A 156 0.60 -21.26 19.23
N GLN A 157 1.58 -22.09 18.87
CA GLN A 157 2.45 -22.81 19.81
C GLN A 157 3.44 -21.88 20.55
N SER A 158 3.97 -20.86 19.87
CA SER A 158 4.89 -19.89 20.49
C SER A 158 4.23 -18.95 21.52
N LYS A 159 2.89 -18.90 21.57
CA LYS A 159 2.13 -18.17 22.60
C LYS A 159 1.88 -19.02 23.86
N THR A 160 1.88 -20.34 23.75
CA THR A 160 1.70 -21.26 24.88
C THR A 160 2.98 -21.51 25.67
N GLU A 161 4.16 -21.36 25.06
CA GLU A 161 5.46 -21.56 25.73
C GLU A 161 6.00 -20.32 26.45
N LYS A 162 5.36 -19.16 26.28
CA LYS A 162 5.73 -17.90 26.96
C LYS A 162 4.82 -17.56 28.14
N LYS A 163 4.21 -18.58 28.75
CA LYS A 163 3.35 -18.44 29.93
C LYS A 163 3.89 -19.26 31.08
#